data_AF-A0A090F337-F1
#
_entry.id   AF-A0A090F337-F1
#
_cell.length_a   1.000
_cell.length_b   1.000
_cell.length_c   1.000
_cell.angle_alpha   90.00
_cell.angle_beta   90.00
_cell.angle_gamma   90.00
#
_symmetry.space_group_name_H-M   'P 1'
#
loop_
_entity.id
_entity.type
_entity.pdbx_description
1 polymer ?
#
loop_
_entity_poly.entity_id
_entity_poly.type
_entity_poly.pdbx_seq_one_letter_code
_entity_poly.pdbx_strand_id
1 'polypeptide(L)'
;MAKKKSRGRRNGDLLKLLATRPRAVALAALHVSESVLLELEASEVLSPAEIRGLLRDASLTLRNAADQADNRSCLVASEIVESMRENFKRSKS
;
A
#
# COMPACT_ATOMS: atom_id res chain seq x y z
N MET A 1 -45.62 1.09 17.86
CA MET A 1 -44.62 0.06 17.45
C MET A 1 -43.39 0.76 16.87
N ALA A 2 -42.28 0.77 17.60
CA ALA A 2 -41.06 1.47 17.18
C ALA A 2 -40.31 0.66 16.11
N LYS A 3 -40.15 1.22 14.90
CA LYS A 3 -39.34 0.64 13.83
C LYS A 3 -37.87 0.58 14.30
N LYS A 4 -37.40 -0.62 14.62
CA LYS A 4 -35.98 -0.92 14.89
C LYS A 4 -35.15 -0.47 13.68
N LYS A 5 -34.38 0.61 13.81
CA LYS A 5 -33.34 1.00 12.84
C LYS A 5 -32.32 -0.13 12.80
N SER A 6 -32.34 -0.94 11.73
CA SER A 6 -31.27 -1.91 11.51
C SER A 6 -29.98 -1.13 11.25
N ARG A 7 -29.04 -1.20 12.20
CA ARG A 7 -27.65 -0.84 11.96
C ARG A 7 -27.08 -1.89 11.01
N GLY A 8 -27.37 -1.75 9.72
CA GLY A 8 -26.84 -2.59 8.66
C GLY A 8 -25.31 -2.57 8.69
N ARG A 9 -24.73 -3.76 8.53
CA ARG A 9 -23.29 -4.07 8.46
C ARG A 9 -22.50 -3.10 7.56
N ARG A 10 -22.08 -1.95 8.07
CA ARG A 10 -21.26 -0.99 7.31
C ARG A 10 -19.95 -1.60 6.77
N ASN A 11 -19.37 -2.57 7.47
CA ASN A 11 -18.12 -3.21 7.05
C ASN A 11 -18.29 -4.16 5.85
N GLY A 12 -19.44 -4.83 5.72
CA GLY A 12 -19.65 -5.79 4.64
C GLY A 12 -19.78 -5.12 3.26
N ASP A 13 -20.47 -3.99 3.22
CA ASP A 13 -20.65 -3.21 2.00
C ASP A 13 -19.39 -2.44 1.61
N LEU A 14 -18.60 -1.99 2.59
CA LEU A 14 -17.29 -1.39 2.35
C LEU A 14 -16.33 -2.38 1.69
N LEU A 15 -16.19 -3.60 2.21
CA LEU A 15 -15.29 -4.60 1.62
C LEU A 15 -15.69 -4.95 0.19
N LYS A 16 -16.99 -5.06 -0.09
CA LYS A 16 -17.50 -5.23 -1.46
C LYS A 16 -17.17 -4.04 -2.35
N LEU A 17 -17.34 -2.81 -1.85
CA LEU A 17 -17.00 -1.60 -2.59
C LEU A 17 -15.49 -1.51 -2.88
N LEU A 18 -14.64 -1.81 -1.89
CA LEU A 18 -13.19 -1.82 -2.03
C LEU A 18 -12.74 -2.87 -3.05
N ALA A 19 -13.36 -4.05 -3.06
CA ALA A 19 -13.12 -5.08 -4.07
C ALA A 19 -13.45 -4.62 -5.50
N THR A 20 -14.44 -3.72 -5.67
CA THR A 20 -14.76 -3.11 -6.97
C THR A 20 -13.86 -1.94 -7.35
N ARG A 21 -12.98 -1.46 -6.45
CA ARG A 21 -12.11 -0.29 -6.66
C ARG A 21 -10.64 -0.57 -6.34
N PRO A 22 -10.03 -1.65 -6.86
CA PRO A 22 -8.69 -2.08 -6.49
C PRO A 22 -7.62 -0.98 -6.74
N ARG A 23 -7.78 -0.20 -7.80
CA ARG A 23 -6.87 0.92 -8.10
C ARG A 23 -6.92 2.05 -7.06
N ALA A 24 -8.12 2.42 -6.61
CA ALA A 24 -8.26 3.48 -5.59
C ALA A 24 -7.71 3.04 -4.24
N VAL A 25 -7.90 1.77 -3.89
CA VAL A 25 -7.33 1.17 -2.68
C VAL A 25 -5.80 1.13 -2.74
N ALA A 26 -5.24 0.71 -3.88
CA ALA A 26 -3.80 0.69 -4.07
C ALA A 26 -3.18 2.11 -3.98
N LEU A 27 -3.82 3.11 -4.58
CA LEU A 27 -3.38 4.50 -4.49
C LEU A 27 -3.48 5.06 -3.07
N ALA A 28 -4.53 4.74 -2.33
CA ALA A 28 -4.67 5.14 -0.93
C ALA A 28 -3.61 4.47 -0.05
N ALA A 29 -3.39 3.17 -0.22
CA ALA A 29 -2.35 2.43 0.50
C ALA A 29 -0.95 3.01 0.20
N LEU A 30 -0.69 3.38 -1.06
CA LEU A 30 0.54 4.06 -1.45
C LEU A 30 0.74 5.38 -0.69
N HIS A 31 -0.27 6.26 -0.71
CA HIS A 31 -0.15 7.57 -0.06
C HIS A 31 0.06 7.44 1.45
N VAL A 32 -0.61 6.47 2.09
CA VAL A 32 -0.40 6.17 3.51
C VAL A 32 1.02 5.69 3.76
N SER A 33 1.52 4.73 2.98
CA SER A 33 2.90 4.23 3.11
C SER A 33 3.93 5.33 2.89
N GLU A 34 3.72 6.22 1.92
CA GLU A 34 4.60 7.36 1.66
C GLU A 34 4.64 8.34 2.82
N SER A 35 3.46 8.73 3.32
CA SER A 35 3.35 9.64 4.45
C SER A 35 4.03 9.08 5.70
N VAL A 36 3.88 7.77 5.97
CA VAL A 36 4.53 7.11 7.10
C VAL A 36 6.05 7.08 6.94
N LEU A 37 6.57 6.76 5.75
CA LEU A 37 8.03 6.73 5.54
C LEU A 37 8.65 8.12 5.65
N LEU A 38 7.96 9.16 5.19
CA LEU A 38 8.41 10.55 5.35
C LEU A 38 8.42 10.97 6.83
N GLU A 39 7.41 10.57 7.62
CA GLU A 39 7.37 10.85 9.06
C GLU A 39 8.48 10.12 9.82
N LEU A 40 8.76 8.86 9.46
CA LEU A 40 9.86 8.09 10.05
C LEU A 40 11.23 8.69 9.72
N GLU A 41 11.39 9.26 8.52
CA GLU A 41 12.58 10.04 8.16
C GLU A 41 12.68 11.32 8.98
N ALA A 42 11.60 12.10 9.06
CA ALA A 42 11.55 13.37 9.80
C ALA A 42 11.81 13.18 11.30
N SER A 43 11.42 12.01 11.84
CA SER A 43 11.68 11.60 13.21
C SER A 43 13.07 11.00 13.43
N GLU A 44 13.93 10.99 12.39
CA GLU A 44 15.28 10.39 12.40
C GLU A 44 15.30 8.89 12.77
N VAL A 45 14.15 8.21 12.64
CA VAL A 45 14.02 6.78 12.93
C VAL A 45 14.60 5.93 11.79
N LEU A 46 14.42 6.39 10.55
CA LEU A 46 14.98 5.75 9.37
C LEU A 46 15.72 6.78 8.51
N SER A 47 16.92 6.41 8.08
CA SER A 47 17.65 7.19 7.09
C SER A 47 17.02 7.03 5.69
N PRO A 48 17.27 7.98 4.76
CA PRO A 48 16.85 7.86 3.38
C PRO A 48 17.36 6.59 2.69
N ALA A 49 18.52 6.07 3.11
CA ALA A 49 19.09 4.83 2.55
C ALA A 49 18.31 3.60 3.02
N GLU A 50 17.92 3.55 4.30
CA GLU A 50 17.11 2.47 4.87
C GLU A 50 15.71 2.45 4.26
N ILE A 51 15.09 3.61 4.05
CA ILE A 51 13.79 3.70 3.39
C ILE A 51 13.85 3.13 1.96
N ARG A 52 14.89 3.47 1.19
CA ARG A 52 15.09 2.89 -0.16
C ARG A 52 15.32 1.38 -0.11
N GLY A 53 16.08 0.90 0.89
CA GLY A 53 16.29 -0.53 1.12
C GLY A 53 14.99 -1.26 1.41
N LEU A 54 14.19 -0.73 2.33
CA LEU A 54 12.89 -1.30 2.72
C LEU A 54 11.91 -1.38 1.55
N LEU A 55 11.83 -0.32 0.73
CA LEU A 55 10.99 -0.32 -0.47
C LEU A 55 11.48 -1.36 -1.50
N ARG A 56 12.79 -1.53 -1.67
CA ARG A 56 13.37 -2.57 -2.53
C ARG A 56 13.07 -3.98 -2.02
N ASP A 57 13.20 -4.21 -0.73
CA ASP A 57 12.96 -5.54 -0.13
C ASP A 57 11.47 -5.90 -0.19
N ALA A 58 10.58 -4.92 0.01
CA ALA A 58 9.15 -5.09 -0.18
C ALA A 58 8.80 -5.41 -1.64
N SER A 59 9.37 -4.70 -2.62
CA SER A 59 9.11 -4.98 -4.04
C SER A 59 9.61 -6.37 -4.45
N LEU A 60 10.77 -6.81 -3.97
CA LEU A 60 11.31 -8.16 -4.17
C LEU A 60 10.43 -9.24 -3.53
N THR A 61 10.02 -9.05 -2.27
CA THR A 61 9.14 -9.98 -1.57
C THR A 61 7.85 -10.22 -2.34
N LEU A 62 7.27 -9.14 -2.88
CA LEU A 62 6.05 -9.21 -3.70
C LEU A 62 6.26 -9.94 -5.03
N ARG A 63 7.42 -9.79 -5.69
CA ARG A 63 7.73 -10.57 -6.92
C ARG A 63 7.87 -12.05 -6.61
N ASN A 64 8.66 -12.39 -5.60
CA ASN A 64 8.87 -13.78 -5.20
C ASN A 64 7.55 -14.46 -4.84
N ALA A 65 6.65 -13.75 -4.14
CA ALA A 65 5.31 -14.26 -3.84
C ALA A 65 4.44 -14.44 -5.09
N ALA A 66 4.61 -13.59 -6.11
CA ALA A 66 3.89 -13.73 -7.36
C ALA A 66 4.33 -14.97 -8.15
N ASP A 67 5.64 -15.22 -8.21
CA ASP A 67 6.23 -16.37 -8.89
C ASP A 67 5.80 -17.70 -8.24
N GLN A 68 5.59 -17.71 -6.92
CA GLN A 68 5.15 -18.89 -6.17
C GLN A 68 3.65 -19.21 -6.30
N ALA A 69 2.81 -18.21 -6.57
CA ALA A 69 1.36 -18.34 -6.48
C ALA A 69 0.60 -17.98 -7.77
N ASP A 70 1.31 -17.72 -8.88
CA ASP A 70 0.77 -17.15 -10.14
C ASP A 70 -0.16 -15.95 -9.86
N ASN A 71 0.23 -15.13 -8.89
CA ASN A 71 -0.61 -14.06 -8.36
C ASN A 71 -0.26 -12.73 -9.03
N ARG A 72 -0.93 -12.46 -10.14
CA ARG A 72 -0.81 -11.20 -10.90
C ARG A 72 -0.98 -9.94 -10.02
N SER A 73 -1.74 -10.03 -8.93
CA SER A 73 -1.91 -8.91 -7.99
C SER A 73 -0.63 -8.58 -7.23
N CYS A 74 0.20 -9.58 -6.93
CA CYS A 74 1.50 -9.41 -6.28
C CYS A 74 2.53 -8.76 -7.22
N LEU A 75 2.51 -9.10 -8.52
CA LEU A 75 3.34 -8.40 -9.52
C LEU A 75 2.97 -6.91 -9.60
N VAL A 76 1.68 -6.60 -9.74
CA VAL A 76 1.21 -5.21 -9.80
C VAL A 76 1.57 -4.45 -8.52
N ALA A 77 1.42 -5.07 -7.35
CA ALA A 77 1.83 -4.48 -6.09
C ALA A 77 3.35 -4.21 -6.04
N SER A 78 4.17 -5.12 -6.57
CA SER A 78 5.63 -4.91 -6.65
C SER A 78 5.99 -3.70 -7.52
N GLU A 79 5.40 -3.58 -8.71
CA GLU A 79 5.63 -2.44 -9.62
C GLU A 79 5.27 -1.10 -8.97
N ILE A 80 4.19 -1.11 -8.22
CA ILE A 80 3.71 0.04 -7.45
C ILE A 80 4.74 0.46 -6.39
N VAL A 81 5.23 -0.48 -5.58
CA VAL A 81 6.25 -0.21 -4.55
C VAL A 81 7.57 0.25 -5.18
N GLU A 82 7.93 -0.30 -6.34
CA GLU A 82 9.11 0.12 -7.08
C GLU A 82 9.00 1.57 -7.57
N SER A 83 7.84 1.96 -8.11
CA SER A 83 7.57 3.35 -8.51
C SER A 83 7.68 4.32 -7.32
N MET A 84 7.25 3.88 -6.14
CA MET A 84 7.36 4.66 -4.92
C MET A 84 8.84 4.87 -4.53
N ARG A 85 9.68 3.83 -4.63
CA ARG A 85 11.12 3.94 -4.39
C ARG A 85 11.78 4.95 -5.33
N GLU A 86 11.45 4.91 -6.62
CA GLU A 86 12.01 5.84 -7.60
C GLU A 86 11.54 7.28 -7.38
N ASN A 87 10.28 7.49 -7.01
CA ASN A 87 9.77 8.82 -6.65
C ASN A 87 10.45 9.36 -5.40
N PHE A 88 10.59 8.55 -4.35
CA PHE A 88 11.31 8.94 -3.15
C PHE A 88 12.76 9.30 -3.47
N LYS A 89 13.46 8.48 -4.26
CA LYS A 89 14.84 8.77 -4.71
C LYS A 89 14.93 10.10 -5.46
N ARG A 90 13.99 10.41 -6.36
CA ARG A 90 13.95 11.68 -7.10
C ARG A 90 13.70 12.89 -6.19
N SER A 91 12.85 12.75 -5.18
CA SER A 91 12.54 13.83 -4.23
C SER A 91 13.73 14.24 -3.33
N LYS A 92 14.74 13.37 -3.25
CA LYS A 92 15.94 13.56 -2.42
C LYS A 92 17.19 13.94 -3.22
N SER A 93 17.06 14.10 -4.55
CA SER A 93 18.14 14.49 -5.46
C SER A 93 18.07 15.97 -5.78
#